data_AF-A0A9E3I9C0-F1
#
_entry.id   AF-A0A9E3I9C0-F1
#
_cell.length_a   1.000
_cell.length_b   1.000
_cell.length_c   1.000
_cell.angle_alpha   90.00
_cell.angle_beta   90.00
_cell.angle_gamma   90.00
#
_symmetry.space_group_name_H-M   'P 1'
#
loop_
_entity.id
_entity.type
_entity.pdbx_description
1 polymer ?
#
loop_
_entity_poly.entity_id
_entity_poly.type
_entity_poly.pdbx_seq_one_letter_code
_entity_poly.pdbx_strand_id
1 'polypeptide(L)'
;MSKKIEQNWFSLAEYDLATAKAMLQTKRYLHVAFMCQQAIEKILKACYVKYLASTPTYTHNLLRLIKELTFKSEMGDEMMGRLKS
;
A
#
# COMPACT_ATOMS: atom_id res chain seq x y z
N MET A 1 -6.80 -8.25 17.83
CA MET A 1 -5.79 -8.95 17.01
C MET A 1 -5.43 -8.21 15.72
N SER A 2 -6.38 -7.57 15.00
CA SER A 2 -6.13 -6.87 13.73
C SER A 2 -5.15 -5.67 13.79
N LYS A 3 -5.18 -4.85 14.84
CA LYS A 3 -4.36 -3.61 14.96
C LYS A 3 -2.84 -3.83 14.87
N LYS A 4 -2.34 -4.97 15.38
CA LYS A 4 -0.91 -5.32 15.32
C LYS A 4 -0.47 -5.71 13.90
N ILE A 5 -1.38 -6.31 13.12
CA ILE A 5 -1.14 -6.69 11.72
C ILE A 5 -1.17 -5.45 10.82
N GLU A 6 -2.12 -4.53 11.04
CA GLU A 6 -2.16 -3.22 10.37
C GLU A 6 -0.84 -2.46 10.57
N GLN A 7 -0.39 -2.33 11.82
CA GLN A 7 0.86 -1.63 12.14
C GLN A 7 2.09 -2.27 11.49
N ASN A 8 2.17 -3.61 11.44
CA ASN A 8 3.26 -4.28 10.76
C ASN A 8 3.32 -3.91 9.27
N TRP A 9 2.18 -3.85 8.58
CA TRP A 9 2.13 -3.46 7.17
C TRP A 9 2.56 -2.00 6.96
N PHE A 10 2.14 -1.10 7.85
CA PHE A 10 2.59 0.29 7.82
C PHE A 10 4.10 0.41 8.04
N SER A 11 4.66 -0.24 9.06
CA SER A 11 6.10 -0.19 9.33
C SER A 11 6.92 -0.75 8.16
N LEU A 12 6.46 -1.81 7.51
CA LEU A 12 7.12 -2.33 6.31
C LEU A 12 7.02 -1.35 5.12
N ALA A 13 5.89 -0.66 4.95
CA ALA A 13 5.74 0.35 3.90
C ALA A 13 6.65 1.58 4.14
N GLU A 14 6.78 2.01 5.40
CA GLU A 14 7.72 3.08 5.78
C GLU A 14 9.17 2.69 5.51
N TYR A 15 9.53 1.43 5.79
CA TYR A 15 10.85 0.89 5.49
C TYR A 15 11.16 0.88 3.99
N ASP A 16 10.21 0.43 3.16
CA ASP A 16 10.36 0.46 1.70
C ASP A 16 10.53 1.90 1.19
N LEU A 17 9.77 2.85 1.73
CA LEU A 17 9.87 4.27 1.36
C LEU A 17 11.22 4.87 1.77
N ALA A 18 11.72 4.53 2.96
CA ALA A 18 13.06 4.92 3.39
C ALA A 18 14.13 4.34 2.46
N THR A 19 13.97 3.09 2.04
CA THR A 19 14.84 2.45 1.05
C THR A 19 14.77 3.15 -0.31
N ALA A 20 13.57 3.53 -0.77
CA ALA A 20 13.39 4.29 -2.01
C ALA A 20 14.15 5.63 -1.97
N LYS A 21 14.13 6.34 -0.83
CA LYS A 21 14.88 7.59 -0.63
C LYS A 21 16.40 7.37 -0.72
N ALA A 22 16.92 6.30 -0.14
CA ALA A 22 18.35 5.95 -0.26
C ALA A 22 18.74 5.59 -1.71
N MET A 23 17.86 4.86 -2.42
CA MET A 23 18.06 4.53 -3.84
C MET A 23 18.00 5.77 -4.74
N LEU A 24 17.20 6.78 -4.37
CA LEU A 24 17.14 8.06 -5.08
C LEU A 24 18.45 8.84 -4.94
N GLN A 25 19.02 8.90 -3.73
CA GLN A 25 20.32 9.54 -3.49
C GLN A 25 21.45 8.91 -4.31
N THR A 26 21.39 7.59 -4.49
CA THR A 26 22.35 6.83 -5.31
C THR A 26 21.99 6.76 -6.80
N LYS A 27 20.95 7.49 -7.24
CA LYS A 27 20.46 7.57 -8.63
C LYS A 27 20.03 6.23 -9.24
N ARG A 28 19.60 5.27 -8.41
CA ARG A 28 19.10 3.95 -8.84
C ARG A 28 17.60 4.00 -9.14
N TYR A 29 17.19 4.76 -10.16
CA TYR A 29 15.79 5.11 -10.40
C TYR A 29 14.84 3.91 -10.61
N LEU A 30 15.31 2.85 -11.27
CA LEU A 30 14.51 1.61 -11.40
C LEU A 30 14.15 1.02 -10.02
N HIS A 31 15.09 1.06 -9.09
CA HIS A 31 14.87 0.56 -7.73
C HIS A 31 13.99 1.50 -6.91
N VAL A 32 14.07 2.82 -7.17
CA VAL A 32 13.13 3.79 -6.58
C VAL A 32 11.69 3.43 -6.97
N ALA A 33 11.42 3.24 -8.25
CA ALA A 33 10.09 2.89 -8.74
C ALA A 33 9.58 1.58 -8.12
N PHE A 34 10.44 0.55 -8.08
CA PHE A 34 10.10 -0.73 -7.47
C PHE A 34 9.78 -0.61 -5.97
N MET A 35 10.59 0.14 -5.21
CA MET A 35 10.36 0.33 -3.77
C MET A 35 9.10 1.16 -3.49
N CYS A 36 8.80 2.17 -4.31
CA CYS A 36 7.54 2.91 -4.21
C CYS A 36 6.33 2.01 -4.47
N GLN A 37 6.39 1.13 -5.48
CA GLN A 37 5.32 0.16 -5.73
C GLN A 37 5.12 -0.79 -4.54
N GLN A 38 6.21 -1.30 -3.96
CA GLN A 38 6.16 -2.16 -2.76
C GLN A 38 5.53 -1.45 -1.56
N ALA A 39 5.90 -0.18 -1.30
CA ALA A 39 5.32 0.61 -0.23
C ALA A 39 3.80 0.78 -0.40
N ILE A 40 3.34 1.10 -1.62
CA ILE A 40 1.91 1.25 -1.93
C ILE A 40 1.17 -0.09 -1.75
N GLU A 41 1.73 -1.20 -2.23
CA GLU A 41 1.13 -2.54 -2.06
C GLU A 41 0.93 -2.89 -0.57
N LYS A 42 1.92 -2.58 0.27
CA LYS A 42 1.86 -2.85 1.71
C LYS A 42 0.84 -1.95 2.43
N ILE A 43 0.73 -0.68 2.04
CA ILE A 43 -0.32 0.22 2.56
C ILE A 43 -1.70 -0.31 2.21
N LEU A 44 -1.92 -0.74 0.97
CA LEU A 44 -3.20 -1.31 0.56
C LEU A 44 -3.53 -2.60 1.33
N LYS A 45 -2.54 -3.45 1.61
CA LYS A 45 -2.73 -4.62 2.48
C LYS A 45 -3.08 -4.23 3.92
N ALA A 46 -2.49 -3.17 4.45
CA ALA A 46 -2.87 -2.62 5.77
C ALA A 46 -4.34 -2.18 5.77
N CYS A 47 -4.78 -1.44 4.75
CA CYS A 47 -6.16 -1.04 4.56
C CYS A 47 -7.09 -2.27 4.43
N TYR A 48 -6.66 -3.31 3.72
CA TYR A 48 -7.44 -4.54 3.56
C TYR A 48 -7.70 -5.21 4.90
N VAL A 49 -6.67 -5.38 5.72
CA VAL A 49 -6.78 -5.96 7.06
C VAL A 49 -7.68 -5.11 7.96
N LYS A 50 -7.58 -3.79 7.85
CA LYS A 50 -8.37 -2.83 8.65
C LYS A 50 -9.85 -2.85 8.30
N TYR A 51 -10.18 -2.74 7.02
CA TYR A 51 -11.57 -2.54 6.56
C TYR A 51 -12.29 -3.84 6.23
N LEU A 52 -11.59 -4.87 5.75
CA LEU A 52 -12.20 -6.16 5.45
C LEU A 52 -12.12 -7.16 6.60
N ALA A 53 -11.34 -6.88 7.65
CA ALA A 53 -11.07 -7.79 8.77
C ALA A 53 -10.63 -9.20 8.33
N SER A 54 -10.05 -9.29 7.13
CA SER A 54 -9.66 -10.52 6.45
C SER A 54 -8.19 -10.46 6.07
N THR A 55 -7.57 -11.62 5.94
CA THR A 55 -6.18 -11.74 5.48
C THR A 55 -6.14 -11.33 4.00
N PRO A 56 -5.25 -10.41 3.60
CA PRO A 56 -5.14 -10.02 2.19
C PRO A 56 -4.82 -11.26 1.36
N THR A 57 -5.56 -11.47 0.27
CA THR A 57 -5.24 -12.53 -0.67
C THR A 57 -3.82 -12.35 -1.18
N TYR A 58 -3.04 -13.44 -1.27
CA TYR A 58 -1.64 -13.42 -1.69
C TYR A 58 -1.56 -13.17 -3.21
N THR A 59 -1.89 -11.95 -3.62
CA THR A 59 -1.96 -11.52 -5.00
C THR A 59 -1.04 -10.32 -5.18
N HIS A 60 -0.02 -10.45 -6.02
CA HIS A 60 0.83 -9.34 -6.48
C HIS A 60 0.10 -8.35 -7.41
N ASN A 61 -1.23 -8.44 -7.51
CA ASN A 61 -2.03 -7.60 -8.39
C ASN A 61 -2.63 -6.43 -7.59
N LEU A 62 -1.94 -5.28 -7.67
CA LEU A 62 -2.35 -4.03 -7.03
C LEU A 62 -3.79 -3.63 -7.40
N LEU A 63 -4.18 -3.80 -8.67
CA LEU A 63 -5.52 -3.45 -9.16
C LEU A 63 -6.60 -4.31 -8.51
N ARG A 64 -6.29 -5.56 -8.17
CA ARG A 64 -7.24 -6.44 -7.48
C ARG A 64 -7.45 -5.99 -6.04
N LEU A 65 -6.37 -5.67 -5.31
CA LEU A 65 -6.45 -5.14 -3.94
C LEU A 65 -7.25 -3.83 -3.90
N ILE A 66 -7.00 -2.93 -4.86
CA ILE A 66 -7.74 -1.68 -4.98
C ILE A 66 -9.21 -1.96 -5.27
N LYS A 67 -9.55 -2.79 -6.26
CA LYS A 67 -10.94 -3.13 -6.59
C LYS A 67 -11.69 -3.72 -5.40
N GLU A 68 -11.08 -4.63 -4.65
CA GLU A 68 -11.71 -5.26 -3.47
C GLU A 68 -11.92 -4.25 -2.32
N LEU A 69 -11.00 -3.29 -2.14
CA LEU A 69 -11.17 -2.18 -1.20
C LEU A 69 -12.27 -1.20 -1.63
N THR A 70 -12.30 -0.83 -2.91
CA THR A 70 -13.30 0.10 -3.49
C THR A 70 -14.71 -0.49 -3.46
N PHE A 71 -14.87 -1.80 -3.62
CA PHE A 71 -16.20 -2.42 -3.62
C PHE A 71 -16.84 -2.52 -2.22
N LYS A 72 -16.01 -2.49 -1.16
CA LYS A 72 -16.49 -2.68 0.22
C LYS A 72 -16.54 -1.39 1.03
N SER A 73 -15.89 -0.33 0.57
CA SER A 73 -16.00 0.98 1.18
C SER A 73 -16.52 1.95 0.13
N GLU A 74 -17.61 2.63 0.47
CA GLU A 74 -17.77 4.05 0.16
C GLU A 74 -16.56 4.78 0.78
N MET A 75 -15.36 4.55 0.26
CA MET A 75 -14.15 5.25 0.64
C MET A 75 -14.35 6.66 0.11
N GLY A 76 -14.78 7.55 1.00
CA GLY A 76 -15.29 8.88 0.68
C GLY A 76 -14.48 9.61 -0.38
N ASP A 77 -15.20 10.34 -1.23
CA ASP A 77 -14.76 11.02 -2.46
C ASP A 77 -13.42 11.78 -2.36
N GLU A 78 -13.01 12.16 -1.15
CA GLU A 78 -11.76 12.84 -0.84
C GLU A 78 -10.49 12.06 -1.24
N MET A 79 -10.48 10.73 -1.07
CA MET A 79 -9.32 9.90 -1.45
C MET A 79 -9.28 9.64 -2.96
N MET A 80 -10.45 9.50 -3.60
CA MET A 80 -10.58 9.28 -5.05
C MET A 80 -10.23 10.52 -5.87
N GLY A 81 -10.50 11.73 -5.34
CA GLY A 81 -10.08 12.98 -5.96
C GLY A 81 -8.56 13.13 -6.08
N ARG A 82 -7.79 12.51 -5.18
CA ARG A 82 -6.32 12.60 -5.15
C ARG A 82 -5.60 11.59 -6.06
N LEU A 83 -6.30 10.56 -6.54
CA LEU A 83 -5.74 9.55 -7.45
C LEU A 83 -5.99 9.88 -8.94
N LYS A 84 -6.82 10.90 -9.22
CA LYS A 84 -7.15 11.35 -10.58
C LYS A 84 -6.33 12.55 -11.08
N SER A 85 -5.31 13.01 -10.35
CA SER A 85 -4.42 14.11 -10.77
C SER A 85 -3.11 13.59 -11.35
#